data_AF-A0A6P2BW13-F1
#
_entry.id   AF-A0A6P2BW13-F1
#
_cell.length_a   1.000
_cell.length_b   1.000
_cell.length_c   1.000
_cell.angle_alpha   90.00
_cell.angle_beta   90.00
_cell.angle_gamma   90.00
#
_symmetry.space_group_name_H-M   'P 1'
#
loop_
_entity.id
_entity.type
_entity.pdbx_description
1 polymer ?
#
loop_
_entity_poly.entity_id
_entity_poly.type
_entity_poly.pdbx_seq_one_letter_code
_entity_poly.pdbx_strand_id
1 'polypeptide(L)'
;MLDGLTYDDSEPPSITMVPAGVSWDEVCDHIKIAHDFMLVPGDGSYAGAYWTGTAMVVLDGLGADQDEALAEFRDQLGERGER
;
A
#
# COMPACT_ATOMS: atom_id res chain seq x y z
N MET A 1 10.45 8.91 -8.28
CA MET A 1 10.79 7.46 -8.16
C MET A 1 11.08 7.25 -6.70
N LEU A 2 10.33 6.39 -6.01
CA LEU A 2 10.57 6.11 -4.61
C LEU A 2 11.76 5.18 -4.49
N ASP A 3 12.80 5.62 -3.79
CA ASP A 3 14.00 4.83 -3.53
C ASP A 3 13.85 4.07 -2.19
N GLY A 4 14.35 2.83 -2.13
CA GLY A 4 14.30 2.03 -0.89
C GLY A 4 12.97 1.33 -0.61
N LEU A 5 12.13 1.17 -1.63
CA LEU A 5 10.92 0.35 -1.54
C LEU A 5 11.27 -1.12 -1.29
N THR A 6 10.54 -1.75 -0.36
CA THR A 6 10.62 -3.18 -0.13
C THR A 6 9.35 -3.83 -0.67
N TYR A 7 9.44 -4.98 -1.33
CA TYR A 7 8.28 -5.65 -1.90
C TYR A 7 8.01 -6.94 -1.12
N ASP A 8 6.80 -7.09 -0.61
CA ASP A 8 6.30 -8.36 -0.13
C ASP A 8 5.59 -9.08 -1.28
N ASP A 9 6.29 -10.02 -1.89
CA ASP A 9 5.78 -10.94 -2.91
C ASP A 9 5.46 -12.33 -2.30
N SER A 10 5.40 -12.42 -0.97
CA SER A 10 5.12 -13.68 -0.27
C SER A 10 3.78 -14.28 -0.71
N GLU A 11 2.79 -13.43 -0.93
CA GLU A 11 1.45 -13.81 -1.38
C GLU A 11 0.90 -12.76 -2.37
N PRO A 12 0.19 -13.20 -3.43
CA PRO A 12 -0.45 -12.27 -4.35
C PRO A 12 -1.69 -11.60 -3.71
N PRO A 13 -1.91 -10.30 -3.93
CA PRO A 13 -1.08 -9.41 -4.75
C PRO A 13 0.20 -8.95 -4.03
N SER A 14 1.24 -8.65 -4.83
CA SER A 14 2.51 -8.12 -4.32
C SER A 14 2.30 -6.73 -3.74
N ILE A 15 2.79 -6.50 -2.51
CA ILE A 15 2.60 -5.21 -1.81
C ILE A 15 3.96 -4.53 -1.63
N THR A 16 4.02 -3.27 -2.04
CA THR A 16 5.19 -2.41 -1.88
C THR A 16 5.13 -1.67 -0.55
N MET A 17 6.10 -1.90 0.31
CA MET A 17 6.27 -1.17 1.57
C MET A 17 7.01 0.14 1.33
N VAL A 18 6.37 1.23 1.72
CA VAL A 18 6.89 2.58 1.60
C VAL A 18 7.67 2.94 2.87
N PRO A 19 8.89 3.50 2.75
CA PRO A 19 9.64 3.92 3.93
C PRO A 19 8.94 5.08 4.66
N ALA A 20 9.14 5.15 5.98
CA ALA A 20 8.63 6.26 6.78
C ALA A 20 9.22 7.59 6.32
N GLY A 21 8.36 8.62 6.25
CA GLY A 21 8.73 9.98 5.82
C GLY A 21 8.49 10.27 4.33
N VAL A 22 8.01 9.31 3.56
CA VAL A 22 7.54 9.55 2.18
C VAL A 22 6.22 10.31 2.19
N SER A 23 6.11 11.30 1.30
CA SER A 23 4.88 12.09 1.17
C SER A 23 3.82 11.35 0.33
N TRP A 24 2.54 11.55 0.68
CA TRP A 24 1.41 11.01 -0.09
C TRP A 24 1.41 11.42 -1.57
N ASP A 25 1.98 12.58 -1.90
CA ASP A 25 2.14 13.03 -3.29
C ASP A 25 3.09 12.10 -4.08
N GLU A 26 4.21 11.69 -3.47
CA GLU A 26 5.15 10.75 -4.08
C GLU A 26 4.58 9.33 -4.17
N VAL A 27 3.82 8.91 -3.15
CA VAL A 27 3.07 7.65 -3.19
C VAL A 27 2.10 7.66 -4.37
N CYS A 28 1.34 8.75 -4.54
CA CYS A 28 0.37 8.93 -5.61
C CYS A 28 1.03 8.95 -7.00
N ASP A 29 2.14 9.68 -7.16
CA ASP A 29 2.91 9.72 -8.41
C ASP A 29 3.42 8.33 -8.79
N HIS A 30 3.91 7.57 -7.81
CA HIS A 30 4.43 6.23 -8.04
C HIS A 30 3.33 5.22 -8.42
N ILE A 31 2.23 5.10 -7.66
CA ILE A 31 1.15 4.14 -7.99
C ILE A 31 0.49 4.44 -9.33
N LYS A 32 0.45 5.71 -9.77
CA LYS A 32 -0.12 6.08 -11.07
C LYS A 32 0.66 5.50 -12.23
N ILE A 33 1.96 5.25 -12.04
CA ILE A 33 2.85 4.71 -13.06
C ILE A 33 2.99 3.20 -12.88
N ALA A 34 3.20 2.75 -11.64
CA ALA A 34 3.49 1.35 -11.32
C ALA A 34 2.23 0.48 -11.26
N HIS A 35 1.06 1.07 -10.93
CA HIS A 35 -0.19 0.36 -10.66
C HIS A 35 -0.07 -0.69 -9.54
N ASP A 36 0.86 -0.48 -8.60
CA ASP A 36 1.12 -1.35 -7.46
C ASP A 36 0.22 -1.06 -6.25
N PHE A 37 0.13 -2.05 -5.37
CA PHE A 37 -0.44 -1.92 -4.03
C PHE A 37 0.67 -1.48 -3.07
N MET A 38 0.43 -0.40 -2.33
CA MET A 38 1.44 0.18 -1.43
C MET A 38 0.97 0.21 0.01
N LEU A 39 1.87 -0.11 0.93
CA LEU A 39 1.67 0.02 2.36
C LEU A 39 2.51 1.20 2.89
N VAL A 40 1.84 2.20 3.42
CA VAL A 40 2.40 3.47 3.89
C VAL A 40 2.35 3.52 5.41
N PRO A 41 3.48 3.63 6.12
CA PRO A 41 3.48 3.81 7.57
C PRO A 41 2.93 5.19 7.94
N GLY A 42 1.91 5.21 8.79
CA GLY A 42 1.33 6.41 9.39
C GLY A 42 1.75 6.62 10.84
N ASP A 43 1.19 7.64 11.49
CA ASP A 43 1.46 7.97 12.89
C ASP A 43 0.67 7.02 13.82
N GLY A 44 1.19 5.81 14.00
CA GLY A 44 0.63 4.77 14.88
C GLY A 44 -0.19 3.68 14.20
N SER A 45 -0.48 3.79 12.90
CA SER A 45 -1.09 2.74 12.09
C SER A 45 -0.63 2.84 10.64
N TYR A 46 -0.60 1.72 9.95
CA TYR A 46 -0.32 1.66 8.52
C TYR A 46 -1.58 1.97 7.70
N ALA A 47 -1.35 2.55 6.53
CA ALA A 47 -2.37 2.83 5.53
C ALA A 47 -2.02 2.14 4.21
N GLY A 48 -3.00 1.50 3.58
CA GLY A 48 -2.88 0.88 2.27
C GLY A 48 -3.25 1.88 1.20
N ALA A 49 -2.54 1.89 0.09
CA ALA A 49 -2.76 2.81 -1.02
C ALA A 49 -2.63 2.09 -2.34
N TYR A 50 -3.61 2.24 -3.22
CA TYR A 50 -3.57 1.59 -4.53
C TYR A 50 -4.31 2.40 -5.58
N TRP A 51 -3.96 2.18 -6.85
CA TRP A 51 -4.55 2.89 -7.98
C TRP A 51 -5.57 2.03 -8.71
N THR A 52 -6.84 2.45 -8.66
CA THR A 52 -7.99 1.76 -9.32
C THR A 52 -8.06 2.01 -10.84
N GLY A 53 -6.97 2.46 -11.46
CA GLY A 53 -6.95 2.93 -12.85
C GLY A 53 -7.52 4.35 -13.05
N THR A 54 -8.44 4.78 -12.18
CA THR A 54 -9.09 6.11 -12.27
C THR A 54 -8.72 7.03 -11.11
N ALA A 55 -8.55 6.47 -9.90
CA ALA A 55 -8.25 7.23 -8.71
C ALA A 55 -7.41 6.42 -7.71
N MET A 56 -6.70 7.14 -6.85
CA MET A 56 -6.01 6.57 -5.70
C MET A 56 -7.03 6.28 -4.60
N VAL A 57 -7.03 5.05 -4.12
CA VAL A 57 -7.78 4.64 -2.94
C VAL A 57 -6.79 4.50 -1.79
N VAL A 58 -7.15 5.08 -0.65
CA VAL A 58 -6.39 4.98 0.60
C VAL A 58 -7.26 4.28 1.63
N LEU A 59 -6.70 3.26 2.28
CA LEU A 59 -7.30 2.46 3.34
C LEU A 59 -6.50 2.72 4.61
N ASP A 60 -7.05 3.54 5.50
CA ASP A 60 -6.43 3.83 6.80
C ASP A 60 -6.80 2.74 7.83
N GLY A 61 -6.02 2.65 8.90
CA GLY A 61 -6.37 1.82 10.05
C GLY A 61 -6.12 0.33 9.82
N LEU A 62 -5.10 -0.04 9.05
CA LEU A 62 -4.77 -1.44 8.78
C LEU A 62 -4.07 -2.16 9.94
N GLY A 63 -3.59 -1.41 10.95
CA GLY A 63 -2.92 -1.98 12.10
C GLY A 63 -1.62 -1.24 12.41
N ALA A 64 -1.12 -1.39 13.63
CA ALA A 64 0.16 -0.79 14.04
C ALA A 64 1.37 -1.64 13.64
N ASP A 65 1.13 -2.93 13.39
CA ASP A 65 2.13 -3.90 12.96
C ASP A 65 2.11 -4.08 11.44
N GLN A 66 3.29 -4.16 10.83
CA GLN A 66 3.42 -4.28 9.37
C GLN A 66 2.80 -5.59 8.85
N ASP A 67 3.06 -6.72 9.50
CA ASP A 67 2.49 -8.02 9.11
C ASP A 67 0.97 -8.04 9.24
N GLU A 68 0.42 -7.45 10.32
CA GLU A 68 -1.03 -7.28 10.50
C GLU A 68 -1.60 -6.42 9.38
N ALA A 69 -0.97 -5.28 9.11
CA ALA A 69 -1.42 -4.37 8.09
C ALA A 69 -1.34 -4.93 6.67
N LEU A 70 -0.33 -5.77 6.37
CA LEU A 70 -0.24 -6.50 5.11
C LEU A 70 -1.42 -7.47 4.96
N ALA A 71 -1.72 -8.25 6.01
CA ALA A 71 -2.82 -9.20 6.00
C ALA A 71 -4.17 -8.49 5.82
N GLU A 72 -4.43 -7.44 6.60
CA GLU A 72 -5.66 -6.64 6.51
C GLU A 72 -5.79 -5.94 5.15
N PHE A 73 -4.68 -5.45 4.58
CA PHE A 73 -4.73 -4.83 3.26
C PHE A 73 -5.10 -5.84 2.18
N ARG A 74 -4.48 -7.03 2.21
CA ARG A 74 -4.80 -8.13 1.28
C ARG A 74 -6.24 -8.58 1.39
N ASP A 75 -6.75 -8.72 2.62
CA ASP A 75 -8.13 -9.08 2.86
C ASP A 75 -9.07 -8.05 2.22
N GLN A 76 -8.85 -6.76 2.48
CA GLN A 76 -9.65 -5.69 1.87
C GLN A 76 -9.55 -5.65 0.34
N LEU A 77 -8.38 -5.94 -0.25
CA LEU A 77 -8.24 -6.03 -1.71
C LEU A 77 -9.04 -7.22 -2.26
N GLY A 78 -8.96 -8.38 -1.59
CA GLY A 78 -9.73 -9.57 -1.92
C GLY A 78 -11.24 -9.36 -1.83
N GLU A 79 -11.72 -8.70 -0.78
CA GLU A 79 -13.13 -8.32 -0.60
C GLU A 79 -13.62 -7.40 -1.73
N ARG A 80 -12.73 -6.53 -2.24
CA ARG A 80 -13.02 -5.59 -3.34
C ARG A 80 -12.90 -6.24 -4.71
N GLY A 81 -12.36 -7.45 -4.80
CA GLY A 81 -12.11 -8.18 -6.05
C GLY A 81 -10.85 -7.75 -6.78
N GLU A 82 -9.96 -7.00 -6.12
CA GLU A 82 -8.66 -6.57 -6.64
C GLU A 82 -7.65 -7.70 -6.35
N ARG A 83 -7.15 -8.41 -7.37
CA ARG A 83 -6.29 -9.59 -7.22
C ARG A 83 -5.15 -9.62 -8.23
#